data_AF-A0A447QVR7-F1
#
_entry.id   AF-A0A447QVR7-F1
#
_cell.length_a   1.000
_cell.length_b   1.000
_cell.length_c   1.000
_cell.angle_alpha   90.00
_cell.angle_beta   90.00
_cell.angle_gamma   90.00
#
_symmetry.space_group_name_H-M   'P 1'
#
loop_
_entity.id
_entity.type
_entity.pdbx_description
1 polymer ?
#
loop_
_entity_poly.entity_id
_entity_poly.type
_entity_poly.pdbx_seq_one_letter_code
_entity_poly.pdbx_strand_id
1 'polypeptide(L)'
;MIQQWPSPAKLNLFLYITGRRADGYHQLQTLFQFLDYGDTLTIIPRQDGQIRLLTPVDGVEDEHNLIVRAARLLQRYCDERRSPRRRAAPTSV
;
A
#
# COMPACT_ATOMS: atom_id res chain seq x y z
N MET A 1 -17.32 -12.14 -9.17
CA MET A 1 -17.67 -12.05 -7.74
C MET A 1 -17.09 -10.75 -7.20
N ILE A 2 -17.90 -9.95 -6.50
CA ILE A 2 -17.42 -8.71 -5.86
C ILE A 2 -16.76 -9.11 -4.54
N GLN A 3 -15.51 -8.70 -4.31
CA GLN A 3 -14.79 -8.98 -3.06
C GLN A 3 -14.69 -7.72 -2.21
N GLN A 4 -15.03 -7.86 -0.93
CA GLN A 4 -14.90 -6.82 0.09
C GLN A 4 -13.73 -7.15 1.02
N TRP A 5 -12.94 -6.14 1.36
CA TRP A 5 -11.73 -6.25 2.16
C TRP A 5 -11.76 -5.21 3.28
N PRO A 6 -11.56 -5.59 4.55
CA PRO A 6 -11.51 -4.62 5.65
C PRO A 6 -10.21 -3.80 5.59
N SER A 7 -10.33 -2.51 5.90
CA SER A 7 -9.20 -1.60 6.12
C SER A 7 -9.31 -1.02 7.54
N PRO A 8 -8.89 -1.79 8.56
CA PRO A 8 -9.14 -1.47 9.95
C PRO A 8 -8.36 -0.23 10.41
N ALA A 9 -8.98 0.56 11.28
CA ALA A 9 -8.31 1.64 11.99
C ALA A 9 -7.30 1.07 13.00
N LYS A 10 -6.34 1.92 13.38
CA LYS A 10 -5.33 1.60 14.39
C LYS A 10 -5.23 2.69 15.45
N LEU A 11 -4.99 2.28 16.69
CA LEU A 11 -4.56 3.17 17.77
C LEU A 11 -3.07 2.96 18.06
N ASN A 12 -2.39 4.04 18.43
CA ASN A 12 -1.12 3.95 19.14
C ASN A 12 -1.46 3.92 20.63
N LEU A 13 -1.30 2.79 21.32
CA LEU A 13 -1.62 2.68 22.75
C LEU A 13 -0.63 3.48 23.62
N PHE A 14 0.61 3.59 23.17
CA PHE A 14 1.56 4.59 23.62
C PHE A 14 2.37 5.06 22.43
N LEU A 15 2.97 6.25 22.52
CA LEU A 15 3.86 6.80 21.51
C LEU A 15 4.98 7.59 22.18
N TYR A 16 6.20 7.08 22.12
CA TYR A 16 7.41 7.75 22.59
C TYR A 16 8.26 8.18 21.41
N ILE A 17 8.68 9.45 21.42
CA ILE A 17 9.70 9.97 20.50
C ILE A 17 11.04 9.79 21.19
N THR A 18 11.89 8.91 20.67
CA THR A 18 13.17 8.53 21.30
C THR A 18 14.38 9.26 20.72
N GLY A 19 14.20 9.95 19.58
CA GLY A 19 15.26 10.73 18.96
C GLY A 19 14.86 11.25 17.58
N ARG A 20 15.81 11.93 16.93
CA ARG A 20 15.67 12.41 15.54
C ARG A 20 16.90 11.97 14.73
N ARG A 21 16.63 11.39 13.57
CA ARG A 21 17.63 10.92 12.61
C ARG A 21 18.22 12.08 11.81
N ALA A 22 19.38 11.86 11.20
CA ALA A 22 20.05 12.83 10.33
C ALA A 22 19.23 13.22 9.09
N ASP A 23 18.34 12.34 8.62
CA ASP A 23 17.40 12.61 7.50
C ASP A 23 16.13 13.36 7.93
N GLY A 24 16.06 13.80 9.18
CA GLY A 24 14.96 14.60 9.72
C GLY A 24 13.79 13.81 10.29
N TYR A 25 13.76 12.49 10.15
CA TYR A 25 12.70 11.62 10.70
C TYR A 25 12.86 11.36 12.19
N HIS A 26 11.74 11.16 12.89
CA HIS A 26 11.74 10.80 14.31
C HIS A 26 11.91 9.29 14.51
N GLN A 27 12.70 8.91 15.50
CA GLN A 27 12.70 7.55 16.05
C GLN A 27 11.54 7.43 17.02
N LEU A 28 10.74 6.38 16.85
CA LEU A 28 9.53 6.15 17.62
C LEU A 28 9.58 4.79 18.29
N GLN A 29 9.13 4.72 19.54
CA GLN A 29 8.72 3.49 20.19
C GLN A 29 7.22 3.58 20.46
N THR A 30 6.45 2.68 19.87
CA THR A 30 4.98 2.70 19.92
C THR A 30 4.44 1.28 19.94
N LEU A 31 3.25 1.08 20.51
CA LEU A 31 2.50 -0.16 20.42
C LEU A 31 1.21 0.09 19.63
N PHE A 32 1.00 -0.71 18.59
CA PHE A 32 -0.18 -0.63 17.74
C PHE A 32 -1.24 -1.64 18.17
N GLN A 33 -2.50 -1.21 18.13
CA GLN A 33 -3.64 -2.09 18.24
C GLN A 33 -4.64 -1.77 17.12
N PHE A 34 -5.09 -2.80 16.42
CA PHE A 34 -6.19 -2.67 15.46
C PHE A 34 -7.53 -2.62 16.18
N LEU A 35 -8.47 -1.89 15.60
CA LEU A 35 -9.86 -1.89 15.99
C LEU A 35 -10.65 -2.80 15.06
N ASP A 36 -11.72 -3.41 15.58
CA ASP A 36 -12.76 -4.03 14.75
C ASP A 36 -13.71 -2.96 14.18
N TYR A 37 -13.10 -1.94 13.57
CA TYR A 37 -13.75 -0.77 13.00
C TYR A 37 -12.80 -0.15 11.96
N GLY A 38 -13.35 0.29 10.84
CA GLY A 38 -12.59 0.95 9.78
C GLY A 38 -13.38 0.99 8.48
N ASP A 39 -12.65 1.24 7.39
CA ASP A 39 -13.23 1.30 6.06
C ASP A 39 -13.41 -0.10 5.46
N THR A 40 -14.23 -0.19 4.41
CA THR A 40 -14.34 -1.40 3.58
C THR A 40 -13.97 -1.07 2.14
N LEU A 41 -13.00 -1.79 1.58
CA LEU A 41 -12.61 -1.67 0.19
C LEU A 41 -13.32 -2.72 -0.64
N THR A 42 -14.00 -2.29 -1.70
CA THR A 42 -14.59 -3.19 -2.70
C THR A 42 -13.70 -3.19 -3.94
N ILE A 43 -13.24 -4.38 -4.36
CA ILE A 43 -12.32 -4.52 -5.50
C ILE A 43 -12.96 -5.41 -6.57
N ILE A 44 -12.95 -4.92 -7.81
CA ILE A 44 -13.42 -5.64 -8.99
C ILE A 44 -12.22 -5.83 -9.94
N PRO A 45 -11.73 -7.07 -10.14
CA PRO A 45 -10.64 -7.34 -11.08
C PRO A 45 -11.00 -6.93 -12.50
N ARG A 46 -10.02 -6.42 -13.23
CA ARG A 46 -10.13 -6.05 -14.65
C ARG A 46 -9.02 -6.71 -15.44
N GLN A 47 -9.24 -6.88 -16.75
CA GLN A 47 -8.28 -7.48 -17.68
C GLN A 47 -7.62 -6.45 -18.62
N ASP A 48 -8.00 -5.18 -18.52
CA ASP A 48 -7.50 -4.07 -19.37
C ASP A 48 -6.24 -3.40 -18.82
N GLY A 49 -5.70 -3.90 -17.69
CA GLY A 49 -4.53 -3.33 -17.04
C GLY A 49 -4.75 -1.96 -16.38
N GLN A 50 -5.99 -1.46 -16.35
CA GLN A 50 -6.29 -0.15 -15.78
C GLN A 50 -6.62 -0.22 -14.29
N ILE A 51 -6.22 0.83 -13.55
CA ILE A 51 -6.59 1.07 -12.16
C ILE A 51 -7.52 2.29 -12.13
N ARG A 52 -8.71 2.13 -11.54
CA ARG A 52 -9.71 3.20 -11.39
C ARG A 52 -10.19 3.26 -9.96
N LEU A 53 -10.13 4.45 -9.36
CA LEU A 53 -10.81 4.75 -8.09
C LEU A 53 -12.21 5.27 -8.43
N LEU A 54 -13.25 4.58 -7.96
CA LEU A 54 -14.65 4.94 -8.28
C LEU A 54 -15.28 5.86 -7.23
N THR A 55 -14.65 5.95 -6.06
CA THR A 55 -15.10 6.74 -4.91
C THR A 55 -13.97 7.72 -4.56
N PRO A 56 -14.01 8.94 -5.12
CA PRO A 56 -13.05 9.98 -4.78
C PRO A 56 -13.06 10.26 -3.29
N VAL A 57 -11.91 10.69 -2.76
CA VAL A 57 -11.80 11.17 -1.38
C VAL A 57 -11.68 12.68 -1.44
N ASP A 58 -12.55 13.38 -0.73
CA ASP A 58 -12.61 14.84 -0.76
C ASP A 58 -11.24 15.48 -0.46
N GLY A 59 -10.82 16.39 -1.35
CA GLY A 59 -9.53 17.07 -1.25
C GLY A 59 -8.30 16.23 -1.64
N VAL A 60 -8.49 15.02 -2.17
CA VAL A 60 -7.40 14.14 -2.61
C VAL A 60 -7.63 13.71 -4.06
N GLU A 61 -6.87 14.29 -4.97
CA GLU A 61 -6.79 13.84 -6.36
C GLU A 61 -6.40 12.35 -6.44
N ASP A 62 -6.96 11.63 -7.40
CA ASP A 62 -6.76 10.17 -7.57
C ASP A 62 -5.29 9.77 -7.59
N GLU A 63 -4.42 10.55 -8.22
CA GLU A 63 -2.98 10.26 -8.32
C GLU A 63 -2.24 10.38 -6.98
N HIS A 64 -2.77 11.19 -6.07
CA HIS A 64 -2.25 11.36 -4.72
C HIS A 64 -2.87 10.38 -3.72
N ASN A 65 -4.01 9.78 -4.06
CA ASN A 65 -4.68 8.78 -3.24
C ASN A 65 -3.81 7.55 -3.03
N LEU A 66 -3.64 7.13 -1.77
CA LEU A 66 -2.79 5.99 -1.41
C LEU A 66 -3.29 4.66 -1.99
N ILE A 67 -4.59 4.50 -2.23
CA ILE A 67 -5.17 3.32 -2.88
C ILE A 67 -4.59 3.17 -4.29
N VAL A 68 -4.66 4.23 -5.09
CA VAL A 68 -4.18 4.25 -6.48
C VAL A 68 -2.66 4.10 -6.53
N ARG A 69 -1.94 4.82 -5.65
CA ARG A 69 -0.47 4.74 -5.57
C ARG A 69 0.02 3.34 -5.19
N ALA A 70 -0.61 2.70 -4.21
CA ALA A 70 -0.28 1.34 -3.80
C ALA A 70 -0.57 0.33 -4.91
N ALA A 71 -1.73 0.42 -5.56
CA ALA A 71 -2.10 -0.44 -6.67
C ALA A 71 -1.12 -0.32 -7.85
N ARG A 72 -0.75 0.91 -8.24
CA ARG A 72 0.24 1.16 -9.32
C ARG A 72 1.65 0.69 -8.95
N LEU A 73 2.04 0.79 -7.68
CA LEU A 73 3.33 0.27 -7.22
C LEU A 73 3.36 -1.27 -7.29
N LEU A 74 2.29 -1.94 -6.85
CA LEU A 74 2.17 -3.40 -6.92
C LEU A 74 2.12 -3.90 -8.36
N GLN A 75 1.37 -3.21 -9.24
CA GLN A 75 1.31 -3.53 -10.67
C GLN A 75 2.72 -3.52 -11.29
N ARG A 76 3.47 -2.42 -11.12
CA ARG A 76 4.85 -2.30 -11.62
C ARG A 76 5.76 -3.42 -11.07
N TYR A 77 5.70 -3.67 -9.77
CA TYR A 77 6.48 -4.74 -9.13
C TYR A 77 6.19 -6.14 -9.72
N CYS A 78 4.93 -6.42 -10.03
CA CYS A 78 4.49 -7.69 -10.62
C CYS A 78 4.89 -7.80 -12.10
N ASP A 79 4.77 -6.71 -12.86
CA ASP A 79 5.14 -6.67 -14.28
C ASP A 79 6.65 -6.88 -14.45
N GLU A 80 7.47 -6.22 -13.62
CA GLU A 80 8.92 -6.40 -13.58
C GLU A 80 9.32 -7.85 -13.24
N ARG A 81 8.55 -8.52 -12.38
CA ARG A 81 8.80 -9.93 -11.98
C ARG A 81 8.26 -10.95 -12.97
N ARG A 82 7.21 -10.63 -13.72
CA ARG A 82 6.69 -11.48 -14.80
C ARG A 82 7.54 -11.40 -16.07
N SER A 83 8.36 -10.37 -16.22
CA SER A 83 9.27 -10.24 -17.35
C SER A 83 10.23 -11.44 -17.43
N PRO A 84 10.24 -12.21 -18.53
CA PRO A 84 11.07 -13.41 -18.69
C PRO A 84 12.59 -13.14 -18.56
N ARG A 85 13.02 -11.87 -18.69
CA ARG A 85 14.42 -11.44 -18.64
C ARG A 85 15.12 -11.70 -17.31
N ARG A 86 14.39 -12.01 -16.22
CA ARG A 86 14.97 -12.27 -14.88
C ARG A 86 14.96 -13.74 -14.43
N ARG A 87 14.39 -14.68 -15.22
CA ARG A 87 14.50 -16.13 -14.93
C ARG A 87 15.87 -16.73 -15.30
N ALA A 88 16.69 -15.99 -16.02
CA ALA A 88 18.07 -16.35 -16.32
C ALA A 88 19.02 -15.37 -15.61
N ALA A 89 19.18 -15.52 -14.30
CA ALA A 89 20.49 -15.20 -13.71
C ALA A 89 21.36 -16.44 -14.00
N PRO A 90 22.42 -16.32 -14.82
CA PRO A 90 23.34 -17.43 -14.99
C PRO A 90 24.08 -17.65 -13.66
N THR A 91 24.05 -18.90 -13.20
CA THR A 91 25.06 -19.45 -12.31
C THR A 91 26.45 -19.28 -12.95
N SER A 92 27.50 -19.18 -12.13
CA SER A 92 28.95 -19.03 -12.42
C SER A 92 29.40 -17.61 -12.82
N VAL A 93 30.42 -17.03 -12.19
CA VAL A 93 31.72 -17.59 -11.75
C VAL A 93 31.97 -17.47 -10.25
#